data_AF-A0A960D0I0-F1
#
_entry.id   AF-A0A960D0I0-F1
#
_cell.length_a   1.000
_cell.length_b   1.000
_cell.length_c   1.000
_cell.angle_alpha   90.00
_cell.angle_beta   90.00
_cell.angle_gamma   90.00
#
_symmetry.space_group_name_H-M   'P 1'
#
loop_
_entity.id
_entity.type
_entity.pdbx_description
1 polymer ?
#
loop_
_entity_poly.entity_id
_entity_poly.type
_entity_poly.pdbx_seq_one_letter_code
_entity_poly.pdbx_strand_id
1 'polypeptide(L)'
;VYDSVEITFDQMHFGSPPEEVTPDTDGLKFTSELFQQQVWLLGDALGLGVDHVSTDLEVIPASVDRDICGRTLRAGTVAGQHWRWTGHHDGAAVVEVETLWTVGEPQPKHWPAPQHGWTVTIEGTPAMQAHLMTLASFRRDVPLAEHVRSASVATAMQAVNAVPAVCAATPGFVTMADLPLRLFG
;
A
#
# COMPACT_ATOMS: atom_id res chain seq x y z
N VAL A 1 -15.02 -0.90 7.59
CA VAL A 1 -13.69 -0.79 8.20
C VAL A 1 -12.98 -2.10 7.95
N TYR A 2 -11.66 -2.08 7.71
CA TYR A 2 -10.87 -3.31 7.59
C TYR A 2 -10.94 -4.05 8.93
N ASP A 3 -11.42 -5.30 8.93
CA ASP A 3 -11.88 -5.98 10.16
C ASP A 3 -10.75 -6.67 10.93
N SER A 4 -9.49 -6.26 10.71
CA SER A 4 -8.35 -6.74 11.48
C SER A 4 -7.85 -5.63 12.37
N VAL A 5 -8.50 -5.49 13.53
CA VAL A 5 -8.05 -4.56 14.57
C VAL A 5 -6.58 -4.81 14.91
N GLU A 6 -6.12 -6.07 14.87
CA GLU A 6 -4.74 -6.45 15.18
C GLU A 6 -3.74 -5.80 14.22
N ILE A 7 -4.02 -5.86 12.91
CA ILE A 7 -3.19 -5.17 11.93
C ILE A 7 -3.29 -3.64 12.14
N THR A 8 -4.50 -3.11 12.32
CA THR A 8 -4.70 -1.65 12.43
C THR A 8 -4.03 -1.04 13.66
N PHE A 9 -4.20 -1.61 14.85
CA PHE A 9 -3.66 -1.02 16.08
C PHE A 9 -2.27 -1.57 16.42
N ASP A 10 -2.04 -2.87 16.24
CA ASP A 10 -0.86 -3.53 16.79
C ASP A 10 0.30 -3.57 15.76
N GLN A 11 0.01 -3.83 14.48
CA GLN A 11 1.04 -3.76 13.43
C GLN A 11 1.23 -2.33 12.90
N MET A 12 0.15 -1.61 12.67
CA MET A 12 0.20 -0.27 12.08
C MET A 12 0.32 0.84 13.13
N HIS A 13 0.20 0.58 14.43
CA HIS A 13 0.32 1.59 15.49
C HIS A 13 -0.66 2.76 15.40
N PHE A 14 -1.83 2.57 14.78
CA PHE A 14 -2.93 3.52 15.01
C PHE A 14 -3.32 3.45 16.49
N GLY A 15 -3.50 4.61 17.13
CA GLY A 15 -3.76 4.70 18.57
C GLY A 15 -2.51 4.86 19.46
N SER A 16 -1.31 4.80 18.90
CA SER A 16 -0.05 5.06 19.64
C SER A 16 0.24 6.57 19.74
N PRO A 17 1.09 7.01 20.70
CA PRO A 17 1.58 8.38 20.75
C PRO A 17 2.37 8.74 19.47
N PRO A 18 2.10 9.90 18.82
CA PRO A 18 2.77 10.26 17.57
C PRO A 18 4.29 10.26 17.63
N GLU A 19 4.86 10.66 18.77
CA GLU A 19 6.31 10.70 19.01
C GLU A 19 6.99 9.31 19.06
N GLU A 20 6.21 8.25 19.24
CA GLU A 20 6.70 6.86 19.27
C GLU A 20 6.56 6.16 17.91
N VAL A 21 5.90 6.81 16.94
CA VAL A 21 5.59 6.25 15.63
C VAL A 21 6.55 6.80 14.59
N THR A 22 7.51 5.96 14.21
CA THR A 22 8.55 6.26 13.22
C THR A 22 8.61 5.14 12.18
N PRO A 23 9.30 5.34 11.04
CA PRO A 23 9.57 4.25 10.10
C PRO A 23 10.24 3.01 10.70
N ASP A 24 10.98 3.19 11.80
CA ASP A 24 11.72 2.12 12.47
C ASP A 24 10.92 1.41 13.57
N THR A 25 9.70 1.85 13.89
CA THR A 25 8.85 1.21 14.89
C THR A 25 8.52 -0.22 14.47
N ASP A 26 8.68 -1.20 15.37
CA ASP A 26 8.40 -2.61 15.10
C ASP A 26 6.98 -2.81 14.53
N GLY A 27 6.84 -3.64 13.48
CA GLY A 27 5.59 -3.80 12.73
C GLY A 27 5.42 -2.79 11.58
N LEU A 28 5.63 -1.50 11.84
CA LEU A 28 5.68 -0.48 10.79
C LEU A 28 6.91 -0.66 9.91
N LYS A 29 8.06 -0.93 10.52
CA LYS A 29 9.30 -1.25 9.80
C LYS A 29 9.10 -2.43 8.85
N PHE A 30 8.51 -3.52 9.33
CA PHE A 30 8.20 -4.68 8.50
C PHE A 30 7.28 -4.31 7.32
N THR A 31 6.23 -3.53 7.59
CA THR A 31 5.30 -3.06 6.55
C THR A 31 6.04 -2.19 5.52
N SER A 32 6.87 -1.27 5.99
CA SER A 32 7.70 -0.39 5.15
C SER A 32 8.68 -1.19 4.29
N GLU A 33 9.34 -2.21 4.83
CA GLU A 33 10.25 -3.08 4.08
C GLU A 33 9.55 -3.76 2.89
N LEU A 34 8.28 -4.16 3.03
CA LEU A 34 7.50 -4.73 1.92
C LEU A 34 7.29 -3.73 0.78
N PHE A 35 7.06 -2.46 1.09
CA PHE A 35 6.91 -1.42 0.06
C PHE A 35 8.25 -0.99 -0.53
N GLN A 36 9.31 -0.94 0.26
CA GLN A 36 10.67 -0.73 -0.27
C GLN A 36 11.05 -1.85 -1.27
N GLN A 37 10.72 -3.11 -0.97
CA GLN A 37 10.92 -4.22 -1.91
C GLN A 37 10.14 -4.05 -3.22
N GLN A 38 8.94 -3.46 -3.18
CA GLN A 38 8.19 -3.13 -4.40
C GLN A 38 8.88 -2.04 -5.22
N VAL A 39 9.43 -1.01 -4.56
CA VAL A 39 10.22 0.03 -5.24
C VAL A 39 11.44 -0.57 -5.94
N TRP A 40 12.18 -1.45 -5.27
CA TRP A 40 13.30 -2.19 -5.87
C TRP A 40 12.85 -3.05 -7.06
N LEU A 41 11.78 -3.82 -6.89
CA LEU A 41 11.23 -4.66 -7.96
C LEU A 41 10.82 -3.82 -9.19
N LEU A 42 10.17 -2.68 -9.00
CA LEU A 42 9.81 -1.76 -10.08
C LEU A 42 11.05 -1.15 -10.73
N GLY A 43 12.04 -0.78 -9.93
CA GLY A 43 13.34 -0.29 -10.39
C GLY A 43 14.03 -1.27 -11.33
N ASP A 44 14.13 -2.53 -10.93
CA ASP A 44 14.73 -3.61 -11.72
C ASP A 44 13.89 -3.92 -12.97
N ALA A 45 12.58 -4.10 -12.82
CA ALA A 45 11.68 -4.51 -13.90
C ALA A 45 11.56 -3.45 -15.02
N LEU A 46 11.67 -2.17 -14.66
CA LEU A 46 11.58 -1.05 -15.60
C LEU A 46 12.96 -0.54 -16.04
N GLY A 47 14.06 -1.11 -15.51
CA GLY A 47 15.42 -0.71 -15.84
C GLY A 47 15.76 0.72 -15.40
N LEU A 48 15.25 1.17 -14.26
CA LEU A 48 15.39 2.55 -13.76
C LEU A 48 16.73 2.81 -13.06
N GLY A 49 17.53 1.76 -12.81
CA GLY A 49 18.86 1.90 -12.20
C GLY A 49 18.83 2.33 -10.74
N VAL A 50 17.74 2.06 -10.01
CA VAL A 50 17.59 2.44 -8.59
C VAL A 50 18.84 1.99 -7.81
N ASP A 51 19.47 2.92 -7.10
CA ASP A 51 20.67 2.70 -6.27
C ASP A 51 20.42 2.98 -4.78
N HIS A 52 19.31 3.64 -4.47
CA HIS A 52 18.92 4.02 -3.12
C HIS A 52 17.40 4.10 -3.00
N VAL A 53 16.85 3.71 -1.85
CA VAL A 53 15.44 3.92 -1.51
C VAL A 53 15.35 4.72 -0.22
N SER A 54 14.65 5.86 -0.27
CA SER A 54 14.30 6.65 0.91
C SER A 54 12.89 6.33 1.38
N THR A 55 12.60 6.57 2.65
CA THR A 55 11.28 6.38 3.26
C THR A 55 10.91 7.61 4.07
N ASP A 56 9.75 8.17 3.79
CA ASP A 56 9.17 9.30 4.52
C ASP A 56 7.83 8.88 5.13
N LEU A 57 7.61 9.26 6.39
CA LEU A 57 6.36 9.05 7.12
C LEU A 57 5.92 10.36 7.77
N GLU A 58 4.70 10.78 7.45
CA GLU A 58 3.97 11.81 8.20
C GLU A 58 2.81 11.18 8.96
N VAL A 59 2.69 11.46 10.25
CA VAL A 59 1.59 10.98 11.10
C VAL A 59 0.67 12.12 11.52
N ILE A 60 -0.62 11.82 11.65
CA ILE A 60 -1.64 12.78 12.07
C ILE A 60 -2.41 12.23 13.26
N PRO A 61 -2.57 13.00 14.35
CA PRO A 61 -3.31 12.56 15.51
C PRO A 61 -4.84 12.63 15.31
N ALA A 62 -5.58 11.78 16.01
CA ALA A 62 -7.03 11.85 16.11
C ALA A 62 -7.46 13.18 16.76
N SER A 63 -8.47 13.82 16.19
CA SER A 63 -9.05 15.06 16.72
C SER A 63 -9.96 14.81 17.92
N VAL A 64 -10.58 13.63 17.99
CA VAL A 64 -11.54 13.23 19.03
C VAL A 64 -11.45 11.72 19.29
N ASP A 65 -11.91 11.31 20.47
CA ASP A 65 -12.07 9.89 20.78
C ASP A 65 -13.09 9.23 19.84
N ARG A 66 -12.75 8.05 19.31
CA ARG A 66 -13.63 7.27 18.43
C ARG A 66 -13.57 5.78 18.74
N ASP A 67 -14.70 5.11 18.64
CA ASP A 67 -14.75 3.64 18.64
C ASP A 67 -14.45 3.12 17.23
N ILE A 68 -13.41 2.30 17.12
CA ILE A 68 -12.99 1.63 15.89
C ILE A 68 -13.06 0.13 16.14
N CYS A 69 -14.17 -0.48 15.72
CA CYS A 69 -14.41 -1.92 15.86
C CYS A 69 -14.20 -2.42 17.31
N GLY A 70 -14.67 -1.66 18.31
CA GLY A 70 -14.56 -2.03 19.72
C GLY A 70 -13.24 -1.66 20.41
N ARG A 71 -12.31 -0.99 19.71
CA ARG A 71 -11.13 -0.33 20.31
C ARG A 71 -11.27 1.18 20.24
N THR A 72 -11.00 1.85 21.37
CA THR A 72 -11.01 3.32 21.42
C THR A 72 -9.72 3.88 20.83
N LEU A 73 -9.84 4.60 19.73
CA LEU A 73 -8.84 5.53 19.22
C LEU A 73 -8.95 6.84 20.01
N ARG A 74 -7.96 7.16 20.84
CA ARG A 74 -8.01 8.36 21.70
C ARG A 74 -7.58 9.61 20.95
N ALA A 75 -8.19 10.75 21.25
CA ALA A 75 -7.73 12.04 20.76
C ALA A 75 -6.23 12.24 21.09
N GLY A 76 -5.49 12.81 20.14
CA GLY A 76 -4.04 13.01 20.27
C GLY A 76 -3.17 11.80 19.88
N THR A 77 -3.75 10.62 19.64
CA THR A 77 -3.01 9.43 19.19
C THR A 77 -3.04 9.26 17.68
N VAL A 78 -2.11 8.53 17.08
CA VAL A 78 -1.99 8.39 15.62
C VAL A 78 -3.27 7.86 14.99
N ALA A 79 -3.80 8.60 14.02
CA ALA A 79 -5.03 8.33 13.28
C ALA A 79 -4.86 8.43 11.76
N GLY A 80 -3.76 9.03 11.30
CA GLY A 80 -3.36 9.08 9.90
C GLY A 80 -1.89 8.76 9.74
N GLN A 81 -1.55 8.07 8.65
CA GLN A 81 -0.20 7.85 8.18
C GLN A 81 -0.11 8.10 6.68
N HIS A 82 0.85 8.94 6.29
CA HIS A 82 1.20 9.21 4.91
C HIS A 82 2.62 8.73 4.68
N TRP A 83 2.72 7.66 3.90
CA TRP A 83 3.98 7.03 3.56
C TRP A 83 4.39 7.37 2.13
N ARG A 84 5.69 7.61 1.94
CA ARG A 84 6.35 7.62 0.63
C ARG A 84 7.58 6.75 0.67
N TRP A 85 7.71 5.87 -0.31
CA TRP A 85 8.91 5.11 -0.58
C TRP A 85 9.40 5.51 -1.97
N THR A 86 10.58 6.14 -2.02
CA THR A 86 11.09 6.75 -3.25
C THR A 86 12.40 6.08 -3.62
N GLY A 87 12.45 5.50 -4.82
CA GLY A 87 13.65 4.97 -5.44
C GLY A 87 14.38 6.07 -6.20
N HIS A 88 15.68 6.17 -5.97
CA HIS A 88 16.57 7.16 -6.56
C HIS A 88 17.62 6.50 -7.44
N HIS A 89 18.04 7.22 -8.48
CA HIS A 89 19.21 6.90 -9.30
C HIS A 89 20.05 8.17 -9.45
N ASP A 90 21.33 8.12 -9.08
CA ASP A 90 22.23 9.27 -9.08
C ASP A 90 21.65 10.52 -8.36
N GLY A 91 20.89 10.28 -7.29
CA GLY A 91 20.26 11.33 -6.47
C GLY A 91 18.97 11.93 -7.04
N ALA A 92 18.45 11.42 -8.18
CA ALA A 92 17.16 11.80 -8.73
C ALA A 92 16.09 10.73 -8.45
N ALA A 93 14.90 11.14 -8.04
CA ALA A 93 13.76 10.23 -7.87
C ALA A 93 13.30 9.68 -9.23
N VAL A 94 13.22 8.36 -9.35
CA VAL A 94 12.83 7.66 -10.60
C VAL A 94 11.60 6.78 -10.46
N VAL A 95 11.25 6.38 -9.23
CA VAL A 95 10.02 5.65 -8.91
C VAL A 95 9.57 6.01 -7.51
N GLU A 96 8.26 6.13 -7.30
CA GLU A 96 7.66 6.41 -5.99
C GLU A 96 6.43 5.53 -5.76
N VAL A 97 6.30 5.03 -4.54
CA VAL A 97 5.08 4.42 -4.03
C VAL A 97 4.58 5.27 -2.86
N GLU A 98 3.35 5.77 -2.95
CA GLU A 98 2.71 6.61 -1.93
C GLU A 98 1.46 5.91 -1.38
N THR A 99 1.28 5.94 -0.06
CA THR A 99 0.04 5.48 0.58
C THR A 99 -0.47 6.47 1.61
N LEU A 100 -1.80 6.57 1.68
CA LEU A 100 -2.53 7.48 2.54
C LEU A 100 -3.51 6.63 3.36
N TRP A 101 -3.18 6.38 4.63
CA TRP A 101 -4.00 5.56 5.52
C TRP A 101 -4.56 6.40 6.64
N THR A 102 -5.87 6.34 6.85
CA THR A 102 -6.54 6.99 7.97
C THR A 102 -7.52 6.07 8.66
N VAL A 103 -7.68 6.26 9.97
CA VAL A 103 -8.60 5.51 10.83
C VAL A 103 -9.38 6.51 11.66
N GLY A 104 -10.71 6.52 11.50
CA GLY A 104 -11.59 7.40 12.27
C GLY A 104 -11.46 8.90 11.95
N GLU A 105 -10.38 9.33 11.31
CA GLU A 105 -10.11 10.73 10.97
C GLU A 105 -10.31 10.99 9.46
N PRO A 106 -10.94 12.11 9.05
CA PRO A 106 -10.88 12.57 7.67
C PRO A 106 -9.44 12.80 7.22
N GLN A 107 -9.23 12.65 5.91
CA GLN A 107 -7.94 12.95 5.33
C GLN A 107 -7.56 14.43 5.52
N PRO A 108 -6.32 14.75 5.97
CA PRO A 108 -5.85 16.13 6.10
C PRO A 108 -5.90 16.89 4.78
N LYS A 109 -6.20 18.19 4.84
CA LYS A 109 -6.35 19.03 3.65
C LYS A 109 -5.05 19.29 2.88
N HIS A 110 -3.90 19.18 3.55
CA HIS A 110 -2.59 19.37 2.91
C HIS A 110 -2.06 18.08 2.29
N TRP A 111 -2.70 16.94 2.54
CA TRP A 111 -2.39 15.70 1.84
C TRP A 111 -3.01 15.69 0.45
N PRO A 112 -2.41 14.96 -0.51
CA PRO A 112 -3.05 14.68 -1.79
C PRO A 112 -4.41 14.00 -1.59
N ALA A 113 -5.40 14.34 -2.42
CA ALA A 113 -6.73 13.72 -2.35
C ALA A 113 -7.05 12.96 -3.66
N PRO A 114 -6.38 11.81 -3.92
CA PRO A 114 -6.61 11.04 -5.13
C PRO A 114 -7.98 10.35 -5.11
N GLN A 115 -8.41 9.86 -6.29
CA GLN A 115 -9.54 8.94 -6.37
C GLN A 115 -9.27 7.68 -5.54
N HIS A 116 -10.30 7.12 -4.90
CA HIS A 116 -10.16 5.87 -4.16
C HIS A 116 -9.73 4.72 -5.06
N GLY A 117 -8.69 4.01 -4.68
CA GLY A 117 -8.11 2.93 -5.46
C GLY A 117 -6.61 3.12 -5.63
N TRP A 118 -6.06 2.54 -6.68
CA TRP A 118 -4.65 2.65 -7.06
C TRP A 118 -4.53 3.47 -8.32
N THR A 119 -3.74 4.53 -8.28
CA THR A 119 -3.38 5.30 -9.47
C THR A 119 -1.93 5.00 -9.82
N VAL A 120 -1.68 4.58 -11.05
CA VAL A 120 -0.35 4.38 -11.61
C VAL A 120 -0.13 5.45 -12.66
N THR A 121 0.91 6.25 -12.46
CA THR A 121 1.32 7.29 -13.41
C THR A 121 2.72 6.95 -13.91
N ILE A 122 2.90 6.95 -15.23
CA ILE A 122 4.19 6.77 -15.89
C ILE A 122 4.44 8.04 -16.69
N GLU A 123 5.41 8.83 -16.23
CA GLU A 123 5.82 10.03 -16.94
C GLU A 123 6.91 9.73 -17.97
N GLY A 124 6.66 10.15 -19.20
CA GLY A 124 7.50 9.80 -20.34
C GLY A 124 6.91 10.28 -21.66
N THR A 125 7.26 9.62 -22.76
CA THR A 125 6.71 9.92 -24.09
C THR A 125 6.27 8.62 -24.76
N PRO A 126 4.95 8.31 -24.78
CA PRO A 126 3.85 9.08 -24.18
C PRO A 126 3.82 8.97 -22.65
N ALA A 127 3.29 10.01 -22.00
CA ALA A 127 2.87 9.92 -20.60
C ALA A 127 1.59 9.09 -20.51
N MET A 128 1.48 8.26 -19.47
CA MET A 128 0.35 7.35 -19.27
C MET A 128 -0.12 7.40 -17.82
N GLN A 129 -1.43 7.30 -17.64
CA GLN A 129 -2.03 7.16 -16.32
C GLN A 129 -3.14 6.12 -16.36
N ALA A 130 -3.16 5.24 -15.36
CA ALA A 130 -4.19 4.25 -15.15
C ALA A 130 -4.71 4.34 -13.71
N HIS A 131 -6.02 4.14 -13.54
CA HIS A 131 -6.66 4.09 -12.24
C HIS A 131 -7.40 2.76 -12.09
N LEU A 132 -7.11 2.04 -11.00
CA LEU A 132 -7.63 0.71 -10.73
C LEU A 132 -8.35 0.70 -9.39
N MET A 133 -9.57 0.16 -9.38
CA MET A 133 -10.36 -0.01 -8.17
C MET A 133 -10.96 -1.40 -8.14
N THR A 134 -10.83 -2.09 -7.01
CA THR A 134 -11.41 -3.43 -6.80
C THR A 134 -12.58 -3.31 -5.84
N LEU A 135 -13.78 -3.59 -6.35
CA LEU A 135 -15.03 -3.58 -5.59
C LEU A 135 -15.85 -4.83 -5.94
N ALA A 136 -16.69 -5.27 -5.00
CA ALA A 136 -17.65 -6.34 -5.25
C ALA A 136 -18.64 -6.02 -6.38
N SER A 137 -18.89 -4.73 -6.61
CA SER A 137 -19.80 -4.24 -7.64
C SER A 137 -19.68 -2.72 -7.76
N PHE A 138 -19.81 -2.19 -8.99
CA PHE A 138 -19.96 -0.76 -9.25
C PHE A 138 -21.42 -0.31 -9.44
N ARG A 139 -22.38 -1.24 -9.37
CA ARG A 139 -23.81 -0.99 -9.70
C ARG A 139 -24.76 -1.35 -8.58
N ARG A 140 -24.57 -2.53 -7.99
CA ARG A 140 -25.28 -3.01 -6.80
C ARG A 140 -24.78 -2.27 -5.57
N ASP A 141 -25.71 -1.82 -4.73
CA ASP A 141 -25.44 -1.40 -3.37
C ASP A 141 -25.22 -2.65 -2.51
N VAL A 142 -23.99 -2.86 -2.07
CA VAL A 142 -23.60 -4.02 -1.26
C VAL A 142 -22.84 -3.55 -0.02
N PRO A 143 -22.85 -4.33 1.09
CA PRO A 143 -22.18 -3.93 2.31
C PRO A 143 -20.67 -3.71 2.09
N LEU A 144 -20.08 -2.74 2.80
CA LEU A 144 -18.64 -2.44 2.75
C LEU A 144 -17.77 -3.70 2.96
N ALA A 145 -18.20 -4.63 3.82
CA ALA A 145 -17.51 -5.88 4.05
C ALA A 145 -17.35 -6.74 2.78
N GLU A 146 -18.32 -6.72 1.85
CA GLU A 146 -18.24 -7.44 0.57
C GLU A 146 -17.19 -6.80 -0.36
N HIS A 147 -17.09 -5.47 -0.35
CA HIS A 147 -16.04 -4.74 -1.07
C HIS A 147 -14.65 -5.06 -0.52
N VAL A 148 -14.48 -5.02 0.80
CA VAL A 148 -13.20 -5.39 1.47
C VAL A 148 -12.81 -6.82 1.12
N ARG A 149 -13.77 -7.76 1.19
CA ARG A 149 -13.54 -9.16 0.80
C ARG A 149 -13.10 -9.28 -0.66
N SER A 150 -13.64 -8.47 -1.56
CA SER A 150 -13.28 -8.50 -2.99
C SER A 150 -11.84 -8.08 -3.22
N ALA A 151 -11.34 -7.08 -2.49
CA ALA A 151 -9.93 -6.72 -2.51
C ALA A 151 -9.04 -7.89 -2.01
N SER A 152 -9.42 -8.55 -0.92
CA SER A 152 -8.70 -9.74 -0.42
C SER A 152 -8.70 -10.91 -1.43
N VAL A 153 -9.81 -11.11 -2.14
CA VAL A 153 -9.89 -12.11 -3.22
C VAL A 153 -8.94 -11.76 -4.36
N ALA A 154 -8.86 -10.49 -4.77
CA ALA A 154 -7.94 -10.07 -5.82
C ALA A 154 -6.47 -10.33 -5.44
N THR A 155 -6.08 -10.06 -4.19
CA THR A 155 -4.74 -10.41 -3.68
C THR A 155 -4.52 -11.93 -3.69
N ALA A 156 -5.48 -12.72 -3.23
CA ALA A 156 -5.35 -14.19 -3.24
C ALA A 156 -5.26 -14.76 -4.67
N MET A 157 -6.02 -14.19 -5.61
CA MET A 157 -5.97 -14.58 -7.02
C MET A 157 -4.59 -14.39 -7.63
N GLN A 158 -3.85 -13.32 -7.27
CA GLN A 158 -2.49 -13.14 -7.75
C GLN A 158 -1.60 -14.35 -7.40
N ALA A 159 -1.63 -14.79 -6.14
CA ALA A 159 -0.84 -15.92 -5.67
C ALA A 159 -1.27 -17.24 -6.31
N VAL A 160 -2.57 -17.52 -6.36
CA VAL A 160 -3.12 -18.75 -6.94
C VAL A 160 -2.83 -18.85 -8.44
N ASN A 161 -3.01 -17.75 -9.18
CA ASN A 161 -2.82 -17.73 -10.63
C ASN A 161 -1.32 -17.79 -11.01
N ALA A 162 -0.41 -17.44 -10.11
CA ALA A 162 1.03 -17.57 -10.33
C ALA A 162 1.52 -19.02 -10.27
N VAL A 163 0.82 -19.93 -9.57
CA VAL A 163 1.28 -21.32 -9.33
C VAL A 163 1.72 -22.04 -10.61
N PRO A 164 0.94 -22.09 -11.71
CA PRO A 164 1.36 -22.80 -12.92
C PRO A 164 2.60 -22.18 -13.59
N ALA A 165 2.76 -20.86 -13.50
CA ALA A 165 3.92 -20.17 -14.07
C ALA A 165 5.18 -20.47 -13.24
N VAL A 166 5.06 -20.48 -11.91
CA VAL A 166 6.15 -20.84 -11.00
C VAL A 166 6.57 -22.30 -11.20
N CYS A 167 5.61 -23.24 -11.30
CA CYS A 167 5.94 -24.65 -11.54
C CYS A 167 6.64 -24.91 -12.88
N ALA A 168 6.44 -24.05 -13.88
CA ALA A 168 7.06 -24.15 -15.20
C ALA A 168 8.38 -23.39 -15.32
N ALA A 169 8.73 -22.56 -14.32
CA ALA A 169 9.96 -21.78 -14.33
C ALA A 169 11.20 -22.66 -14.13
N THR A 170 12.35 -22.17 -14.57
CA THR A 170 13.64 -22.79 -14.26
C THR A 170 13.93 -22.73 -12.76
N PRO A 171 14.67 -23.70 -12.18
CA PRO A 171 15.06 -23.64 -10.78
C PRO A 171 15.79 -22.34 -10.42
N GLY A 172 15.38 -21.69 -9.33
CA GLY A 172 15.94 -20.42 -8.87
C GLY A 172 14.88 -19.51 -8.26
N PHE A 173 15.29 -18.29 -7.90
CA PHE A 173 14.35 -17.23 -7.53
C PHE A 173 13.78 -16.61 -8.80
N VAL A 174 12.45 -16.46 -8.84
CA VAL A 174 11.73 -15.77 -9.90
C VAL A 174 10.80 -14.74 -9.27
N THR A 175 10.65 -13.61 -9.94
CA THR A 175 9.78 -12.52 -9.54
C THR A 175 8.55 -12.45 -10.44
N MET A 176 7.58 -11.61 -10.09
CA MET A 176 6.44 -11.33 -10.97
C MET A 176 6.85 -10.69 -12.31
N ALA A 177 8.04 -10.09 -12.40
CA ALA A 177 8.57 -9.54 -13.65
C ALA A 177 9.13 -10.63 -14.58
N ASP A 178 9.57 -11.77 -14.03
CA ASP A 178 10.10 -12.90 -14.80
C ASP A 178 9.02 -13.84 -15.32
N LEU A 179 7.84 -13.83 -14.67
CA LEU A 179 6.75 -14.73 -14.98
C LEU A 179 5.84 -14.15 -16.09
N PRO A 180 5.31 -14.98 -17.00
CA PRO A 180 4.42 -14.51 -18.05
C PRO A 180 3.10 -13.97 -17.47
N LEU A 181 2.61 -12.87 -18.03
CA LEU A 181 1.31 -12.30 -17.72
C LEU A 181 0.19 -13.28 -18.18
N ARG A 182 -0.30 -14.13 -17.28
CA ARG A 182 -1.36 -15.09 -17.59
C ARG A 182 -2.72 -14.40 -17.52
N LEU A 183 -3.20 -13.91 -18.66
CA LEU A 183 -4.53 -13.31 -18.75
C LEU A 183 -5.64 -14.36 -18.81
N PHE A 184 -5.38 -15.55 -19.36
CA PHE A 184 -6.27 -16.72 -19.33
C PHE A 184 -5.45 -18.00 -19.51
N GLY A 185 -5.89 -19.09 -18.85
CA GLY A 185 -5.36 -20.44 -18.98
C GLY A 185 -6.44 -21.44 -18.64
#